data_AF-A0A087B676-F1
#
_entry.id   AF-A0A087B676-F1
#
_cell.length_a   1.000
_cell.length_b   1.000
_cell.length_c   1.000
_cell.angle_alpha   90.00
_cell.angle_beta   90.00
_cell.angle_gamma   90.00
#
_symmetry.space_group_name_H-M   'P 1'
#
loop_
_entity.id
_entity.type
_entity.pdbx_description
1 polymer ?
#
loop_
_entity_poly.entity_id
_entity_poly.type
_entity_poly.pdbx_seq_one_letter_code
_entity_poly.pdbx_strand_id
1 'polypeptide(L)' 'MRNQIVRLWSAIIVIIICAAVLPLASVPHCVYEDGSSSVGLCVWDAHTDGNGIGTGTYLYASGSEVARW' A
#
# COMPACT_ATOMS: atom_id res chain seq x y z
N MET A 1 -18.83 20.80 -26.52
CA MET A 1 -19.20 19.81 -25.48
C MET A 1 -18.46 18.48 -25.64
N ARG A 2 -18.44 17.84 -26.82
CA ARG A 2 -17.70 16.58 -27.10
C ARG A 2 -16.23 16.61 -26.67
N ASN A 3 -15.50 17.70 -26.94
CA ASN A 3 -14.07 17.81 -26.63
C ASN A 3 -13.78 17.97 -25.12
N GLN A 4 -14.74 18.46 -24.33
CA GLN A 4 -14.58 18.55 -22.87
C GLN A 4 -14.80 17.20 -22.19
N ILE A 5 -15.75 16.41 -22.69
CA ILE A 5 -15.98 15.04 -22.23
C ILE A 5 -14.75 14.18 -22.50
N VAL A 6 -14.19 14.22 -23.72
CA VAL A 6 -12.98 13.44 -24.06
C VAL A 6 -11.80 13.81 -23.17
N ARG A 7 -11.60 15.09 -22.85
CA ARG A 7 -10.54 15.55 -21.93
C ARG A 7 -10.71 15.02 -20.50
N LEU A 8 -11.95 14.98 -20.01
CA LEU A 8 -12.24 14.43 -18.68
C LEU A 8 -11.93 12.94 -18.62
N TRP A 9 -12.34 12.18 -19.63
CA TRP A 9 -12.04 10.75 -19.71
C TRP A 9 -10.53 10.48 -19.82
N SER A 10 -9.81 11.25 -20.62
CA SER A 10 -8.34 11.14 -20.70
C SER A 10 -7.67 11.42 -19.35
N ALA A 11 -8.12 12.45 -18.63
CA ALA A 11 -7.58 12.77 -17.31
C ALA A 11 -7.84 11.66 -16.28
N ILE A 12 -9.05 11.08 -16.28
CA ILE A 12 -9.40 9.96 -15.39
C ILE A 12 -8.53 8.73 -15.69
N ILE A 13 -8.34 8.39 -16.96
CA ILE A 13 -7.50 7.27 -17.37
C ILE A 13 -6.05 7.48 -16.91
N VAL A 14 -5.51 8.69 -17.07
CA VAL A 14 -4.16 9.04 -16.59
C VAL A 14 -4.05 8.91 -15.07
N ILE A 15 -5.07 9.32 -14.30
CA ILE A 15 -5.07 9.19 -12.83
C ILE A 15 -5.12 7.72 -12.41
N ILE A 16 -5.94 6.89 -13.05
CA ILE A 16 -6.05 5.46 -12.75
C ILE A 16 -4.72 4.75 -13.06
N ILE A 17 -4.10 5.06 -14.21
CA ILE A 17 -2.78 4.54 -14.56
C ILE A 17 -1.75 5.01 -13.54
N CYS A 18 -1.75 6.28 -13.15
CA CYS A 18 -0.82 6.79 -12.15
C CYS A 18 -1.00 6.10 -10.78
N ALA A 19 -2.23 5.84 -10.35
CA ALA A 19 -2.52 5.14 -9.09
C ALA A 19 -2.17 3.64 -9.13
N ALA A 20 -2.34 2.98 -10.27
CA ALA A 20 -1.97 1.57 -10.45
C ALA A 20 -0.46 1.36 -10.63
N VAL A 21 0.24 2.38 -11.14
CA VAL A 21 1.70 2.35 -11.40
C VAL A 21 2.49 3.02 -10.27
N LEU A 22 1.83 3.74 -9.34
CA LEU A 22 2.45 4.16 -8.08
C LEU A 22 2.92 2.89 -7.37
N PRO A 23 4.24 2.72 -7.20
CA PRO A 23 4.76 1.48 -6.69
C PRO A 23 4.31 1.31 -5.25
N LEU A 24 3.52 0.26 -5.00
CA LEU A 24 3.47 -0.40 -3.68
C LEU A 24 4.88 -0.73 -3.15
N ALA A 25 5.91 -0.69 -4.01
CA ALA A 25 7.32 -0.90 -3.70
C ALA A 25 7.97 0.18 -2.81
N SER A 26 7.24 1.21 -2.35
CA SER A 26 7.80 2.20 -1.43
C SER A 26 7.25 2.12 0.00
N VAL A 27 6.44 1.11 0.35
CA VAL A 27 6.05 0.90 1.74
C VAL A 27 7.23 0.23 2.47
N PRO A 28 7.86 0.89 3.45
CA PRO A 28 8.98 0.31 4.18
C PRO A 28 8.53 -0.85 5.07
N HIS A 29 9.45 -1.73 5.44
CA HIS A 29 9.18 -2.76 6.43
C HIS A 29 8.93 -2.14 7.81
N CYS A 30 7.99 -2.71 8.58
CA CYS A 30 7.76 -2.32 9.96
C CYS A 30 8.94 -2.70 10.83
N VAL A 31 9.24 -1.86 11.82
CA VAL A 31 10.28 -2.14 12.82
C VAL A 31 9.84 -3.24 13.79
N TYR A 32 8.54 -3.30 14.09
CA TYR A 32 7.93 -4.27 15.00
C TYR A 32 6.75 -4.97 14.32
N GLU A 33 6.44 -6.20 14.75
CA GLU A 33 5.38 -7.04 14.17
C GLU A 33 3.98 -6.40 14.25
N ASP A 34 3.77 -5.56 15.26
CA ASP A 34 2.52 -4.82 15.51
C ASP A 34 2.49 -3.44 14.81
N GLY A 35 3.50 -3.14 13.99
CA GLY A 35 3.66 -1.86 13.32
C GLY A 35 3.94 -0.69 14.27
N SER A 36 4.14 -0.94 15.57
CA SER A 36 4.45 0.11 16.54
C SER A 36 5.76 0.81 16.15
N SER A 37 5.96 2.04 16.64
CA SER A 37 7.11 2.91 16.32
C SER A 37 7.31 3.32 14.85
N SER A 38 6.48 2.84 13.92
CA SER A 38 6.53 3.22 12.51
C SER A 38 5.66 4.46 12.27
N VAL A 39 6.23 5.51 11.68
CA VAL A 39 5.48 6.73 11.30
C VAL A 39 4.94 6.55 9.89
N GLY A 40 3.62 6.56 9.71
CA GLY A 40 2.98 6.35 8.41
C GLY A 40 2.70 4.88 8.11
N LEU A 41 2.77 4.50 6.83
CA LEU A 41 2.51 3.13 6.37
C LEU A 41 3.77 2.26 6.51
N CYS A 42 3.63 1.05 7.01
CA CYS A 42 4.67 0.03 6.97
C CYS A 42 4.09 -1.36 6.70
N VAL A 43 4.91 -2.26 6.16
CA VAL A 43 4.54 -3.65 5.86
C VAL A 43 5.31 -4.61 6.76
N TRP A 44 4.65 -5.65 7.26
CA TRP A 44 5.31 -6.72 8.02
C TRP A 44 4.88 -8.06 7.45
N ASP A 45 5.83 -8.92 7.10
CA ASP A 45 5.53 -10.23 6.54
C ASP A 45 5.85 -11.34 7.55
N ALA A 46 4.82 -12.10 7.96
CA ALA A 46 4.97 -13.10 9.00
C ALA A 46 5.84 -14.30 8.59
N HIS A 47 6.02 -14.52 7.28
CA HIS A 47 6.86 -15.59 6.76
C HIS A 47 8.33 -15.17 6.76
N THR A 48 8.65 -13.94 6.35
CA THR A 48 10.04 -13.46 6.25
C THR A 48 10.56 -12.80 7.53
N ASP A 49 9.71 -12.03 8.21
CA ASP A 49 10.08 -11.17 9.34
C ASP A 49 9.72 -11.81 10.70
N GLY A 50 8.86 -12.84 10.70
CA GLY A 50 8.40 -13.57 11.88
C GLY A 50 9.21 -14.84 12.19
N ASN A 51 8.56 -15.81 12.86
CA ASN A 51 9.17 -17.10 13.21
C ASN A 51 9.02 -18.19 12.13
N GLY A 52 8.61 -17.82 10.91
CA GLY A 52 8.40 -18.74 9.79
C GLY A 52 7.13 -19.59 9.88
N ILE A 53 6.26 -19.37 10.87
CA ILE A 53 5.00 -20.12 11.04
C ILE A 53 3.81 -19.37 10.41
N GLY A 54 3.88 -18.03 10.31
CA GLY A 54 2.83 -17.22 9.68
C GLY A 54 2.95 -17.18 8.16
N THR A 55 1.83 -16.91 7.49
CA THR A 55 1.75 -16.79 6.02
C THR A 55 1.15 -15.48 5.53
N GLY A 56 0.88 -14.54 6.45
CA GLY A 56 0.23 -13.28 6.10
C GLY A 56 1.23 -12.14 5.95
N THR A 57 0.97 -11.24 5.01
CA THR A 57 1.58 -9.92 4.96
C THR A 57 0.59 -8.91 5.53
N TYR A 58 1.06 -8.06 6.44
CA TYR A 58 0.27 -7.13 7.22
C TYR A 58 0.64 -5.71 6.82
N LEU A 59 -0.34 -4.85 6.63
CA LEU A 59 -0.16 -3.43 6.40
C LEU A 59 -0.58 -2.68 7.68
N TYR A 60 0.33 -1.89 8.21
CA TYR A 60 0.09 -1.04 9.37
C TYR A 60 0.12 0.43 8.97
N ALA A 61 -0.74 1.23 9.60
CA ALA A 61 -0.71 2.69 9.56
C ALA A 61 -0.55 3.23 10.97
N SER A 62 0.63 3.80 11.28
CA SER A 62 0.95 4.38 12.59
C SER A 62 0.65 3.43 13.78
N GLY A 63 1.04 2.16 13.65
CA GLY A 63 0.84 1.14 14.69
C GLY A 63 -0.55 0.49 14.73
N SER A 64 -1.39 0.69 13.72
CA SER A 64 -2.70 0.00 13.60
C SER A 64 -2.76 -0.82 12.32
N GLU A 65 -3.16 -2.09 12.41
CA GLU A 65 -3.39 -2.95 11.24
C GLU A 65 -4.54 -2.37 10.40
N VAL A 66 -4.29 -2.16 9.11
CA VAL A 66 -5.28 -1.62 8.16
C VAL A 66 -5.62 -2.59 7.04
N ALA A 67 -4.74 -3.56 6.76
CA ALA A 67 -5.00 -4.63 5.80
C ALA A 67 -4.10 -5.83 6.07
N ARG A 68 -4.52 -6.99 5.53
CA ARG A 68 -3.77 -8.25 5.54
C ARG A 68 -4.08 -9.04 4.28
N TRP A 69 -3.09 -9.74 3.74
CA TRP A 69 -3.25 -10.70 2.64
C TRP A 69 -2.38 -11.93 2.84
#